data_AF-A0A5B8V9P7-F1
#
_entry.id   AF-A0A5B8V9P7-F1
#
_cell.length_a   1.000
_cell.length_b   1.000
_cell.length_c   1.000
_cell.angle_alpha   90.00
_cell.angle_beta   90.00
_cell.angle_gamma   90.00
#
_symmetry.space_group_name_H-M   'P 1'
#
loop_
_entity.id
_entity.type
_entity.pdbx_description
1 polymer ?
#
loop_
_entity_poly.entity_id
_entity_poly.type
_entity_poly.pdbx_seq_one_letter_code
_entity_poly.pdbx_strand_id
1 'polypeptide(L)'
;MKYLDLFIHTNKRKKNWLACLQLLLFMLALSCNNSQEKETKTEEDSVTVVQDIASEDSALIFENNADKWLDLSLHNNAGTWKKFKLKEFWYEESMQKKYFKPEPGFYKDYAPLLKWSPDSSYILDIGTYGKVLVKDKMGNTKIEDGEVDTKASLLFPKADSSAQLIFLGASGNFIDGRWIDSTHFFILGVFDEKGNQQPDTLLWVIDAKENFFRKYKLQ
;
A
#
# COMPACT_ATOMS: atom_id res chain seq x y z
N MET A 1 -9.94 40.81 62.74
CA MET A 1 -11.28 40.84 62.12
C MET A 1 -11.30 41.97 61.11
N LYS A 2 -11.76 41.71 59.86
CA LYS A 2 -11.80 42.59 58.67
C LYS A 2 -10.59 42.55 57.73
N TYR A 3 -10.49 41.52 56.88
CA TYR A 3 -9.91 41.60 55.52
C TYR A 3 -10.39 40.36 54.74
N LEU A 4 -11.64 40.34 54.31
CA LEU A 4 -12.21 39.23 53.53
C LEU A 4 -13.38 39.73 52.66
N ASP A 5 -13.20 40.85 51.95
CA ASP A 5 -14.22 41.41 51.05
C ASP A 5 -13.63 42.02 49.77
N LEU A 6 -12.71 41.30 49.10
CA LEU A 6 -12.13 41.79 47.84
C LEU A 6 -11.93 40.71 46.77
N PHE A 7 -12.84 39.74 46.66
CA PHE A 7 -12.72 38.69 45.63
C PHE A 7 -13.95 38.46 44.74
N ILE A 8 -15.02 39.26 44.83
CA ILE A 8 -16.28 38.97 44.13
C ILE A 8 -16.51 39.83 42.86
N HIS A 9 -15.68 40.85 42.56
CA HIS A 9 -15.96 41.76 41.44
C HIS A 9 -15.31 41.47 40.08
N THR A 10 -14.44 40.46 39.95
CA THR A 10 -13.76 40.18 38.68
C THR A 10 -14.48 39.19 37.76
N ASN A 11 -15.55 38.53 38.21
CA ASN A 11 -16.17 37.44 37.44
C ASN A 11 -17.37 37.85 36.55
N LYS A 12 -17.86 39.10 36.65
CA LYS A 12 -18.97 39.59 35.80
C LYS A 12 -18.54 40.15 34.44
N ARG A 13 -17.28 40.57 34.27
CA ARG A 13 -16.81 41.15 32.98
C ARG A 13 -16.48 40.11 31.91
N LYS A 14 -16.19 38.86 32.27
CA LYS A 14 -15.85 37.81 31.30
C LYS A 14 -17.07 37.19 30.60
N LYS A 15 -18.25 37.19 31.23
CA LYS A 15 -19.48 36.64 30.63
C LYS A 15 -20.05 37.50 29.49
N ASN A 16 -19.87 38.82 29.54
CA ASN A 16 -20.38 39.70 28.49
C ASN A 16 -19.49 39.68 27.22
N TRP A 17 -18.22 39.31 27.34
CA TRP A 17 -17.30 39.24 26.18
C TRP A 17 -17.52 37.98 25.34
N LEU A 18 -17.81 36.83 25.97
CA LEU A 18 -18.14 35.59 25.27
C LEU A 18 -19.46 35.67 24.49
N ALA A 19 -20.46 36.39 25.02
CA ALA A 19 -21.74 36.61 24.32
C ALA A 19 -21.57 37.47 23.05
N CYS A 20 -20.70 38.49 23.07
CA CYS A 20 -20.41 39.29 21.88
C CYS A 20 -19.61 38.52 20.82
N LEU A 21 -18.72 37.60 21.23
CA LEU A 21 -17.93 36.79 20.30
C LEU A 21 -18.78 35.76 19.55
N GLN A 22 -19.77 35.15 20.22
CA GLN A 22 -20.71 34.20 19.58
C GLN A 22 -21.67 34.87 18.60
N LEU A 23 -22.07 36.14 18.83
CA LEU A 23 -22.92 36.86 17.89
C LEU A 23 -22.17 37.27 16.61
N LEU A 24 -20.86 37.54 16.71
CA LEU A 24 -20.03 37.93 15.55
C LEU A 24 -19.75 36.74 14.61
N LEU A 25 -19.66 35.51 15.15
CA LEU A 25 -19.47 34.28 14.37
C LEU A 25 -20.72 33.87 13.57
N PHE A 26 -21.92 34.23 14.03
CA PHE A 26 -23.16 33.94 13.30
C PHE A 26 -23.41 34.87 12.09
N MET A 27 -22.86 36.10 12.13
CA MET A 27 -23.02 37.07 11.03
C MET A 27 -22.10 36.79 9.82
N LEU A 28 -21.07 35.95 9.98
CA LEU A 28 -20.19 35.53 8.89
C LEU A 28 -20.74 34.33 8.10
N ALA A 29 -21.81 33.68 8.56
CA ALA A 29 -22.41 32.51 7.90
C ALA A 29 -23.49 32.86 6.86
N LEU A 30 -23.82 34.13 6.63
CA LEU A 30 -24.90 34.55 5.71
C LEU A 30 -24.44 35.36 4.49
N SER A 31 -23.14 35.48 4.24
CA SER A 31 -22.60 36.24 3.10
C SER A 31 -21.96 35.34 2.05
N CYS A 32 -22.74 34.41 1.49
CA CYS A 32 -22.50 33.85 0.15
C CYS A 32 -23.82 33.30 -0.39
N ASN A 33 -24.69 34.20 -0.85
CA ASN A 33 -25.68 33.81 -1.85
C ASN A 33 -25.98 35.02 -2.74
N ASN A 34 -25.21 35.16 -3.83
CA ASN A 34 -25.73 35.84 -5.00
C ASN A 34 -25.33 35.08 -6.25
N SER A 35 -26.38 34.52 -6.84
CA SER A 35 -26.52 33.81 -8.08
C SER A 35 -25.87 34.50 -9.28
N GLN A 36 -25.07 33.75 -10.03
CA GLN A 36 -24.98 33.88 -11.47
C GLN A 36 -25.25 32.53 -12.11
N GLU A 37 -26.43 32.41 -12.73
CA GLU A 37 -26.69 31.48 -13.82
C GLU A 37 -25.74 31.81 -14.97
N LYS A 38 -24.86 30.86 -15.30
CA LYS A 38 -24.41 30.64 -16.68
C LYS A 38 -23.71 29.29 -16.84
N GLU A 39 -24.23 28.55 -17.82
CA GLU A 39 -23.69 27.35 -18.44
C GLU A 39 -23.58 26.11 -17.55
N THR A 40 -24.62 25.28 -17.64
CA THR A 40 -24.51 23.83 -17.47
C THR A 40 -23.52 23.30 -18.50
N LYS A 41 -22.23 23.44 -18.22
CA LYS A 41 -21.25 22.45 -18.66
C LYS A 41 -21.62 21.19 -17.91
N THR A 42 -22.06 20.19 -18.67
CA THR A 42 -22.08 18.81 -18.23
C THR A 42 -20.78 18.56 -17.49
N GLU A 43 -20.87 18.38 -16.18
CA GLU A 43 -19.80 17.87 -15.34
C GLU A 43 -19.71 16.37 -15.69
N GLU A 44 -19.29 16.11 -16.93
CA GLU A 44 -18.81 14.82 -17.37
C GLU A 44 -17.53 14.57 -16.57
N ASP A 45 -17.74 13.90 -15.45
CA ASP A 45 -17.11 12.60 -15.30
C ASP A 45 -15.58 12.60 -15.28
N SER A 46 -15.00 13.53 -14.50
CA SER A 46 -13.57 13.49 -14.20
C SER A 46 -13.13 12.18 -13.54
N VAL A 47 -14.07 11.46 -12.88
CA VAL A 47 -13.79 10.18 -12.24
C VAL A 47 -13.69 9.05 -13.27
N THR A 48 -14.59 8.93 -14.25
CA THR A 48 -14.47 7.85 -15.24
C THR A 48 -13.47 8.13 -16.36
N VAL A 49 -13.12 9.41 -16.65
CA VAL A 49 -11.97 9.74 -17.52
C VAL A 49 -10.64 9.28 -16.89
N VAL A 50 -10.47 9.38 -15.57
CA VAL A 50 -9.27 8.87 -14.89
C VAL A 50 -9.24 7.33 -14.86
N GLN A 51 -10.40 6.67 -14.76
CA GLN A 51 -10.47 5.21 -14.82
C GLN A 51 -10.12 4.65 -16.20
N ASP A 52 -10.59 5.28 -17.29
CA ASP A 52 -10.30 4.81 -18.65
C ASP A 52 -8.83 5.02 -19.04
N ILE A 53 -8.22 6.15 -18.65
CA ILE A 53 -6.78 6.40 -18.90
C ILE A 53 -5.89 5.45 -18.08
N ALA A 54 -6.24 5.16 -16.82
CA ALA A 54 -5.50 4.22 -15.99
C ALA A 54 -5.60 2.78 -16.51
N SER A 55 -6.72 2.42 -17.16
CA SER A 55 -6.96 1.10 -17.75
C SER A 55 -6.12 0.87 -19.03
N GLU A 56 -6.03 1.86 -19.92
CA GLU A 56 -5.30 1.74 -21.19
C GLU A 56 -3.77 1.78 -21.02
N ASP A 57 -3.24 2.65 -20.16
CA ASP A 57 -1.79 2.83 -20.00
C ASP A 57 -1.13 1.64 -19.27
N SER A 58 -1.86 1.03 -18.34
CA SER A 58 -1.40 -0.14 -17.61
C SER A 58 -1.30 -1.38 -18.52
N ALA A 59 -2.11 -1.50 -19.57
CA ALA A 59 -2.01 -2.64 -20.48
C ALA A 59 -0.74 -2.59 -21.34
N LEU A 60 -0.31 -1.39 -21.76
CA LEU A 60 0.78 -1.21 -22.71
C LEU A 60 2.18 -1.33 -22.07
N ILE A 61 2.35 -0.88 -20.83
CA ILE A 61 3.66 -0.91 -20.13
C ILE A 61 4.09 -2.36 -19.84
N PHE A 62 3.16 -3.31 -19.70
CA PHE A 62 3.44 -4.65 -19.16
C PHE A 62 3.41 -5.80 -20.18
N GLU A 63 2.96 -5.55 -21.41
CA GLU A 63 2.64 -6.62 -22.37
C GLU A 63 3.86 -7.43 -22.89
N ASN A 64 5.08 -6.90 -22.87
CA ASN A 64 6.18 -7.56 -23.61
C ASN A 64 7.03 -8.56 -22.78
N ASN A 65 7.02 -8.49 -21.45
CA ASN A 65 7.93 -9.30 -20.61
C ASN A 65 7.28 -10.06 -19.45
N ALA A 66 5.99 -9.83 -19.19
CA ALA A 66 5.27 -10.48 -18.11
C ALA A 66 4.89 -11.93 -18.45
N ASP A 67 4.45 -12.21 -19.67
CA ASP A 67 3.89 -13.51 -20.07
C ASP A 67 4.86 -14.68 -19.83
N LYS A 68 6.13 -14.55 -20.25
CA LYS A 68 7.12 -15.60 -20.02
C LYS A 68 7.35 -15.87 -18.52
N TRP A 69 7.33 -14.82 -17.70
CA TRP A 69 7.48 -14.96 -16.25
C TRP A 69 6.25 -15.60 -15.62
N LEU A 70 5.05 -15.15 -16.00
CA LEU A 70 3.78 -15.72 -15.55
C LEU A 70 3.66 -17.21 -15.92
N ASP A 71 4.04 -17.60 -17.13
CA ASP A 71 4.06 -19.01 -17.55
C ASP A 71 4.99 -19.86 -16.68
N LEU A 72 6.18 -19.34 -16.36
CA LEU A 72 7.13 -20.02 -15.47
C LEU A 72 6.60 -20.11 -14.04
N SER A 73 6.03 -19.03 -13.50
CA SER A 73 5.55 -19.00 -12.11
C SER A 73 4.27 -19.83 -11.92
N LEU A 74 3.38 -19.88 -12.90
CA LEU A 74 2.09 -20.60 -12.81
C LEU A 74 2.15 -22.08 -13.25
N HIS A 75 3.29 -22.55 -13.77
CA HIS A 75 3.54 -23.95 -14.16
C HIS A 75 2.50 -24.56 -15.12
N ASN A 76 1.75 -23.73 -15.82
CA ASN A 76 0.70 -24.10 -16.76
C ASN A 76 0.77 -23.08 -17.89
N ASN A 77 0.73 -23.51 -19.16
CA ASN A 77 0.76 -22.66 -20.39
C ASN A 77 -0.46 -21.71 -20.52
N ALA A 78 -0.82 -21.08 -19.42
CA ALA A 78 -2.02 -20.30 -19.19
C ALA A 78 -1.67 -18.89 -18.72
N GLY A 79 -0.40 -18.55 -18.52
CA GLY A 79 0.08 -17.31 -17.91
C GLY A 79 0.21 -16.15 -18.90
N THR A 80 -0.85 -15.86 -19.68
CA THR A 80 -0.89 -14.57 -20.38
C THR A 80 -1.48 -13.51 -19.47
N TRP A 81 -0.82 -12.36 -19.41
CA TRP A 81 -1.28 -11.16 -18.70
C TRP A 81 -2.73 -10.80 -19.07
N LYS A 82 -3.17 -11.09 -20.30
CA LYS A 82 -4.52 -10.79 -20.80
C LYS A 82 -5.67 -11.45 -20.00
N LYS A 83 -5.38 -12.53 -19.28
CA LYS A 83 -6.36 -13.22 -18.41
C LYS A 83 -6.51 -12.56 -17.05
N PHE A 84 -5.58 -11.71 -16.65
CA PHE A 84 -5.70 -10.93 -15.43
C PHE A 84 -6.62 -9.73 -15.67
N LYS A 85 -7.66 -9.60 -14.85
CA LYS A 85 -8.56 -8.43 -14.86
C LYS A 85 -8.33 -7.58 -13.64
N LEU A 86 -8.24 -6.27 -13.87
CA LEU A 86 -8.15 -5.29 -12.80
C LEU A 86 -9.38 -5.44 -11.88
N LYS A 87 -9.11 -5.55 -10.58
CA LYS A 87 -10.13 -5.61 -9.54
C LYS A 87 -10.20 -4.32 -8.75
N GLU A 88 -9.03 -3.78 -8.44
CA GLU A 88 -8.89 -2.64 -7.55
C GLU A 88 -7.60 -1.90 -7.87
N PHE A 89 -7.60 -0.60 -7.64
CA PHE A 89 -6.39 0.20 -7.60
C PHE A 89 -6.52 1.23 -6.48
N TRP A 90 -5.40 1.60 -5.87
CA TRP A 90 -5.37 2.59 -4.81
C TRP A 90 -4.00 3.25 -4.73
N TYR A 91 -3.97 4.40 -4.07
CA TYR A 91 -2.78 5.20 -3.81
C TYR A 91 -2.61 5.33 -2.30
N GLU A 92 -1.41 5.05 -1.81
CA GLU A 92 -1.07 5.25 -0.40
C GLU A 92 -0.32 6.57 -0.23
N GLU A 93 -0.98 7.56 0.38
CA GLU A 93 -0.41 8.92 0.58
C GLU A 93 0.96 8.91 1.24
N SER A 94 1.17 7.97 2.16
CA SER A 94 2.49 7.70 2.72
C SER A 94 2.60 6.24 3.11
N MET A 95 3.56 5.52 2.53
CA MET A 95 3.94 4.22 3.07
C MET A 95 4.49 4.38 4.48
N GLN A 96 3.88 3.68 5.44
CA GLN A 96 4.37 3.65 6.82
C GLN A 96 5.71 2.93 6.89
N LYS A 97 6.79 3.70 6.84
CA LYS A 97 8.16 3.19 7.00
C LYS A 97 8.45 2.92 8.47
N LYS A 98 8.97 1.73 8.76
CA LYS A 98 9.47 1.32 10.06
C LYS A 98 10.97 1.19 10.00
N TYR A 99 11.66 1.53 11.09
CA TYR A 99 13.09 1.27 11.20
C TYR A 99 13.36 -0.22 11.03
N PHE A 100 14.30 -0.55 10.17
CA PHE A 100 14.69 -1.92 9.87
C PHE A 100 16.18 -1.95 9.57
N LYS A 101 16.94 -2.51 10.52
CA LYS A 101 18.36 -2.77 10.36
C LYS A 101 18.58 -4.27 10.52
N PRO A 102 18.83 -5.00 9.42
CA PRO A 102 18.98 -6.44 9.50
C PRO A 102 20.29 -6.82 10.20
N GLU A 103 20.28 -7.97 10.86
CA GLU A 103 21.48 -8.57 11.44
C GLU A 103 22.53 -8.90 10.35
N PRO A 104 23.82 -8.96 10.71
CA PRO A 104 24.86 -9.41 9.80
C PRO A 104 24.51 -10.79 9.20
N GLY A 105 24.58 -10.90 7.88
CA GLY A 105 24.26 -12.15 7.17
C GLY A 105 22.84 -12.23 6.61
N PHE A 106 21.90 -11.40 7.08
CA PHE A 106 20.49 -11.44 6.61
C PHE A 106 20.34 -11.49 5.09
N TYR A 107 21.00 -10.58 4.36
CA TYR A 107 20.89 -10.52 2.90
C TYR A 107 21.46 -11.75 2.21
N LYS A 108 22.43 -12.43 2.83
CA LYS A 108 23.01 -13.67 2.33
C LYS A 108 22.10 -14.84 2.63
N ASP A 109 21.64 -14.94 3.88
CA ASP A 109 20.84 -16.07 4.37
C ASP A 109 19.47 -16.11 3.71
N TYR A 110 18.88 -14.95 3.45
CA TYR A 110 17.56 -14.81 2.80
C TYR A 110 17.64 -14.43 1.32
N ALA A 111 18.82 -14.47 0.68
CA ALA A 111 19.00 -14.08 -0.72
C ALA A 111 17.94 -14.66 -1.69
N PRO A 112 17.48 -15.93 -1.57
CA PRO A 112 16.46 -16.49 -2.47
C PRO A 112 15.10 -15.79 -2.41
N LEU A 113 14.76 -15.16 -1.27
CA LEU A 113 13.48 -14.51 -1.00
C LEU A 113 13.51 -13.00 -1.28
N LEU A 114 14.69 -12.46 -1.55
CA LEU A 114 14.93 -11.03 -1.75
C LEU A 114 15.18 -10.74 -3.24
N LYS A 115 14.41 -9.82 -3.80
CA LYS A 115 14.54 -9.37 -5.19
C LYS A 115 15.03 -7.93 -5.19
N TRP A 116 16.27 -7.70 -5.62
CA TRP A 116 16.84 -6.36 -5.74
C TRP A 116 16.26 -5.62 -6.94
N SER A 117 15.94 -4.33 -6.78
CA SER A 117 15.65 -3.46 -7.93
C SER A 117 16.90 -3.34 -8.81
N PRO A 118 16.76 -3.11 -10.13
CA PRO A 118 17.89 -2.99 -11.06
C PRO A 118 18.96 -1.95 -10.64
N ASP A 119 18.55 -0.88 -9.97
CA ASP A 119 19.41 0.20 -9.46
C ASP A 119 19.80 0.03 -7.98
N SER A 120 19.39 -1.06 -7.33
CA SER A 120 19.60 -1.35 -5.91
C SER A 120 19.06 -0.29 -4.95
N SER A 121 18.11 0.54 -5.38
CA SER A 121 17.43 1.51 -4.51
C SER A 121 16.45 0.84 -3.56
N TYR A 122 15.88 -0.31 -3.96
CA TYR A 122 14.91 -1.08 -3.19
C TYR A 122 15.23 -2.57 -3.17
N ILE A 123 14.67 -3.26 -2.18
CA ILE A 123 14.59 -4.73 -2.17
C ILE A 123 13.13 -5.10 -1.95
N LEU A 124 12.58 -5.88 -2.87
CA LEU A 124 11.31 -6.54 -2.68
C LEU A 124 11.55 -7.83 -1.89
N ASP A 125 10.99 -7.88 -0.69
CA ASP A 125 10.99 -9.04 0.18
C ASP A 125 9.59 -9.66 0.18
N ILE A 126 9.44 -10.85 -0.42
CA ILE A 126 8.13 -11.52 -0.52
C ILE A 126 7.97 -12.66 0.49
N GLY A 127 8.92 -12.86 1.41
CA GLY A 127 8.92 -14.12 2.12
C GLY A 127 9.80 -14.25 3.34
N THR A 128 10.57 -13.25 3.80
CA THR A 128 11.36 -13.44 5.04
C THR A 128 10.49 -13.49 6.29
N TYR A 129 9.30 -12.87 6.25
CA TYR A 129 8.38 -12.89 7.37
C TYR A 129 7.98 -14.32 7.71
N GLY A 130 8.13 -14.68 8.99
CA GLY A 130 7.75 -16.01 9.45
C GLY A 130 8.72 -17.12 9.05
N LYS A 131 9.86 -16.83 8.40
CA LYS A 131 10.86 -17.84 8.09
C LYS A 131 11.89 -17.94 9.20
N VAL A 132 12.42 -19.15 9.38
CA VAL A 132 13.46 -19.45 10.35
C VAL A 132 14.64 -20.15 9.68
N LEU A 133 15.85 -19.88 10.18
CA LEU A 133 17.05 -20.56 9.74
C LEU A 133 17.29 -21.78 10.63
N VAL A 134 17.31 -22.97 10.02
CA VAL A 134 17.50 -24.25 10.71
C VAL A 134 18.78 -24.91 10.21
N LYS A 135 19.56 -25.52 11.11
CA LYS A 135 20.72 -26.34 10.72
C LYS A 135 20.28 -27.79 10.53
N ASP A 136 20.60 -28.36 9.38
CA ASP A 136 20.39 -29.78 9.14
C ASP A 136 21.43 -30.65 9.89
N LYS A 137 21.28 -31.98 9.82
CA LYS A 137 22.18 -32.95 10.46
C LYS A 137 23.63 -32.87 9.97
N MET A 138 23.87 -32.27 8.80
CA MET A 138 25.20 -32.07 8.21
C MET A 138 25.77 -30.69 8.56
N GLY A 139 25.03 -29.85 9.29
CA GLY A 139 25.42 -28.50 9.68
C GLY A 139 25.11 -27.43 8.63
N ASN A 140 24.41 -27.75 7.54
CA ASN A 140 24.01 -26.77 6.53
C ASN A 140 22.80 -25.97 7.02
N THR A 141 22.80 -24.66 6.76
CA THR A 141 21.64 -23.80 7.04
C THR A 141 20.59 -23.93 5.95
N LYS A 142 19.32 -24.09 6.34
CA LYS A 142 18.13 -24.08 5.48
C LYS A 142 17.13 -23.05 5.98
N ILE A 143 16.33 -22.53 5.06
CA ILE A 143 15.18 -21.67 5.38
C ILE A 143 13.97 -22.60 5.52
N GLU A 144 13.29 -22.53 6.66
CA GLU A 144 12.05 -23.27 6.93
C GLU A 144 10.91 -22.31 7.29
N ASP A 145 9.69 -22.80 7.13
CA ASP A 145 8.47 -22.08 7.49
C ASP A 145 8.26 -22.15 9.00
N GLY A 146 8.13 -21.00 9.65
CA GLY A 146 7.83 -20.85 11.08
C GLY A 146 6.50 -20.17 11.38
N GLU A 147 5.88 -19.51 10.41
CA GLU A 147 4.57 -18.85 10.52
C GLU A 147 3.69 -19.18 9.32
N VAL A 148 2.37 -19.23 9.52
CA VAL A 148 1.41 -19.53 8.45
C VAL A 148 1.03 -18.30 7.63
N ASP A 149 1.20 -17.12 8.21
CA ASP A 149 0.96 -15.84 7.55
C ASP A 149 2.16 -15.44 6.67
N THR A 150 1.88 -14.75 5.57
CA THR A 150 2.91 -14.26 4.65
C THR A 150 2.84 -12.75 4.48
N LYS A 151 3.99 -12.11 4.32
CA LYS A 151 4.09 -10.66 4.19
C LYS A 151 5.08 -10.28 3.09
N ALA A 152 4.64 -9.42 2.18
CA ALA A 152 5.50 -8.73 1.25
C ALA A 152 5.87 -7.35 1.82
N SER A 153 7.13 -7.00 1.72
CA SER A 153 7.69 -5.74 2.22
C SER A 153 8.66 -5.15 1.21
N LEU A 154 8.75 -3.82 1.22
CA LEU A 154 9.76 -3.08 0.49
C LEU A 154 10.83 -2.62 1.49
N LEU A 155 12.07 -3.03 1.28
CA LEU A 155 13.21 -2.58 2.08
C LEU A 155 13.89 -1.39 1.40
N PHE A 156 14.35 -0.44 2.20
CA PHE A 156 15.09 0.75 1.79
C PHE A 156 16.51 0.68 2.37
N PRO A 157 17.46 0.00 1.72
CA PRO A 157 18.76 -0.32 2.33
C PRO A 157 19.58 0.91 2.72
N LYS A 158 19.47 2.01 1.95
CA LYS A 158 20.18 3.26 2.25
C LYS A 158 19.59 4.03 3.43
N ALA A 159 18.34 3.72 3.81
CA ALA A 159 17.59 4.45 4.83
C ALA A 159 17.32 3.61 6.08
N ASP A 160 17.89 2.41 6.19
CA ASP A 160 17.66 1.45 7.29
C ASP A 160 16.18 1.35 7.68
N SER A 161 15.31 1.20 6.68
CA SER A 161 13.86 1.14 6.88
C SER A 161 13.18 0.12 5.97
N SER A 162 11.96 -0.25 6.34
CA SER A 162 11.08 -1.10 5.54
C SER A 162 9.64 -0.59 5.58
N ALA A 163 8.87 -0.91 4.54
CA ALA A 163 7.43 -0.69 4.49
C ALA A 163 6.74 -2.02 4.19
N GLN A 164 5.61 -2.27 4.85
CA GLN A 164 4.75 -3.40 4.50
C GLN A 164 3.95 -3.04 3.25
N LEU A 165 3.98 -3.91 2.25
CA LEU A 165 3.21 -3.73 1.01
C LEU A 165 1.89 -4.49 1.10
N ILE A 166 1.97 -5.79 1.37
CA ILE A 166 0.84 -6.70 1.37
C ILE A 166 1.04 -7.68 2.53
N PHE A 167 -0.03 -7.95 3.26
CA PHE A 167 -0.08 -8.99 4.28
C PHE A 167 -1.19 -9.97 3.91
N LEU A 168 -0.84 -11.24 3.81
CA LEU A 168 -1.79 -12.33 3.59
C LEU A 168 -1.77 -13.20 4.84
N GLY A 169 -2.94 -13.44 5.43
CA GLY A 169 -3.04 -14.40 6.52
C GLY A 169 -2.83 -15.85 6.03
N ALA A 170 -3.09 -16.82 6.90
CA ALA A 170 -2.99 -18.26 6.61
C ALA A 170 -3.72 -18.75 5.34
N SER A 171 -4.67 -17.98 4.80
CA SER A 171 -5.39 -18.32 3.56
C SER A 171 -4.70 -17.83 2.28
N GLY A 172 -3.49 -17.27 2.36
CA GLY A 172 -2.75 -16.79 1.20
C GLY A 172 -1.25 -17.00 1.26
N ASN A 173 -0.64 -17.01 0.08
CA ASN A 173 0.80 -17.14 -0.08
C ASN A 173 1.26 -16.41 -1.35
N PHE A 174 2.47 -15.86 -1.32
CA PHE A 174 3.14 -15.33 -2.50
C PHE A 174 3.80 -16.47 -3.29
N ILE A 175 3.56 -16.48 -4.60
CA ILE A 175 4.16 -17.44 -5.53
C ILE A 175 5.52 -16.90 -5.99
N ASP A 176 5.56 -15.65 -6.42
CA ASP A 176 6.78 -15.03 -6.94
C ASP A 176 6.67 -13.50 -6.96
N GLY A 177 7.79 -12.82 -7.19
CA GLY A 177 7.86 -11.38 -7.34
C GLY A 177 9.01 -10.98 -8.29
N ARG A 178 8.78 -9.94 -9.09
CA ARG A 178 9.74 -9.54 -10.12
C ARG A 178 9.71 -8.03 -10.37
N TRP A 179 10.89 -7.43 -10.44
CA TRP A 179 11.06 -6.05 -10.91
C TRP A 179 10.88 -5.95 -12.42
N ILE A 180 10.16 -4.91 -12.82
CA ILE A 180 9.94 -4.50 -14.22
C ILE A 180 11.02 -3.49 -14.58
N ASP A 181 11.21 -2.50 -13.71
CA ASP A 181 12.26 -1.49 -13.76
C ASP A 181 12.73 -1.14 -12.32
N SER A 182 13.34 0.03 -12.11
CA SER A 182 13.80 0.48 -10.78
C SER A 182 12.69 0.84 -9.80
N THR A 183 11.48 1.14 -10.27
CA THR A 183 10.36 1.62 -9.44
C THR A 183 9.13 0.72 -9.53
N HIS A 184 8.97 -0.06 -10.59
CA HIS A 184 7.81 -0.92 -10.80
C HIS A 184 8.14 -2.39 -10.60
N PHE A 185 7.25 -3.12 -9.93
CA PHE A 185 7.38 -4.56 -9.76
C PHE A 185 6.02 -5.27 -9.69
N PHE A 186 6.08 -6.58 -9.92
CA PHE A 186 4.99 -7.51 -9.76
C PHE A 186 5.14 -8.33 -8.48
N ILE A 187 4.01 -8.63 -7.85
CA ILE A 187 3.88 -9.72 -6.88
C ILE A 187 2.77 -10.63 -7.39
N LEU A 188 3.06 -11.92 -7.51
CA LEU A 188 2.07 -12.96 -7.82
C LEU A 188 1.78 -13.74 -6.54
N GLY A 189 0.52 -14.02 -6.27
CA GLY A 189 0.14 -14.84 -5.12
C GLY A 189 -1.20 -15.52 -5.31
N VAL A 190 -1.55 -16.35 -4.33
CA VAL A 190 -2.84 -17.01 -4.20
C VAL A 190 -3.47 -16.59 -2.89
N PHE A 191 -4.79 -16.34 -2.89
CA PHE A 191 -5.51 -15.95 -1.69
C PHE A 191 -6.96 -16.44 -1.73
N ASP A 192 -7.38 -17.18 -0.72
CA ASP A 192 -8.78 -17.54 -0.54
C ASP A 192 -9.53 -16.42 0.20
N GLU A 193 -10.05 -15.46 -0.58
CA GLU A 193 -10.85 -14.33 -0.06
C GLU A 193 -12.19 -14.78 0.55
N LYS A 194 -12.73 -15.90 0.09
CA LYS A 194 -14.10 -16.33 0.42
C LYS A 194 -14.13 -17.44 1.47
N GLY A 195 -12.98 -17.99 1.86
CA GLY A 195 -12.87 -19.15 2.75
C GLY A 195 -13.50 -20.41 2.14
N ASN A 196 -13.60 -20.49 0.81
CA ASN A 196 -14.30 -21.58 0.12
C ASN A 196 -13.35 -22.65 -0.45
N GLN A 197 -12.07 -22.62 -0.05
CA GLN A 197 -11.02 -23.55 -0.48
C GLN A 197 -10.68 -23.48 -1.97
N GLN A 198 -11.11 -22.43 -2.67
CA GLN A 198 -10.71 -22.14 -4.05
C GLN A 198 -9.97 -20.81 -4.08
N PRO A 199 -8.64 -20.81 -3.84
CA PRO A 199 -7.88 -19.58 -3.77
C PRO A 199 -7.85 -18.89 -5.13
N ASP A 200 -8.06 -17.58 -5.11
CA ASP A 200 -7.91 -16.74 -6.29
C ASP A 200 -6.43 -16.52 -6.58
N THR A 201 -6.06 -16.57 -7.86
CA THR A 201 -4.72 -16.14 -8.29
C THR A 201 -4.74 -14.63 -8.51
N LEU A 202 -3.92 -13.92 -7.75
CA LEU A 202 -3.86 -12.48 -7.69
C LEU A 202 -2.49 -11.99 -8.16
N LEU A 203 -2.50 -10.85 -8.84
CA LEU A 203 -1.31 -10.19 -9.35
C LEU A 203 -1.37 -8.72 -8.95
N TRP A 204 -0.39 -8.30 -8.17
CA TRP A 204 -0.24 -6.90 -7.77
C TRP A 204 0.84 -6.25 -8.62
N VAL A 205 0.53 -5.09 -9.19
CA VAL A 205 1.47 -4.22 -9.88
C VAL A 205 1.64 -2.97 -9.02
N ILE A 206 2.87 -2.70 -8.62
CA ILE A 206 3.16 -1.67 -7.63
C ILE A 206 4.21 -0.72 -8.18
N ASP A 207 3.93 0.58 -8.10
CA ASP A 207 4.91 1.65 -8.22
C ASP A 207 5.45 1.99 -6.83
N ALA A 208 6.71 1.62 -6.58
CA ALA A 208 7.43 1.82 -5.33
C ALA A 208 7.68 3.30 -5.00
N LYS A 209 7.75 4.15 -6.03
CA LYS A 209 8.09 5.56 -5.89
C LYS A 209 6.83 6.37 -5.59
N GLU A 210 5.78 6.10 -6.34
CA GLU A 210 4.50 6.81 -6.23
C GLU A 210 3.53 6.10 -5.27
N ASN A 211 3.90 4.98 -4.63
CA ASN A 211 3.04 4.19 -3.74
C ASN A 211 1.68 3.85 -4.36
N PHE A 212 1.68 3.54 -5.66
CA PHE A 212 0.47 3.26 -6.41
C PHE A 212 0.33 1.76 -6.63
N PHE A 213 -0.84 1.23 -6.31
CA PHE A 213 -1.11 -0.20 -6.31
C PHE A 213 -2.23 -0.52 -7.29
N ARG A 214 -2.06 -1.61 -8.03
CA ARG A 214 -3.11 -2.20 -8.87
C ARG A 214 -3.19 -3.69 -8.56
N LYS A 215 -4.37 -4.18 -8.24
CA LYS A 215 -4.66 -5.59 -7.95
C LYS A 215 -5.47 -6.17 -9.09
N TYR A 216 -4.94 -7.22 -9.69
CA TYR A 216 -5.58 -8.00 -10.74
C TYR A 216 -5.90 -9.41 -10.25
N LYS A 217 -6.93 -10.01 -10.84
CA LYS A 217 -7.33 -11.40 -10.59
C LYS A 217 -7.36 -12.18 -11.89
N LEU A 218 -6.81 -13.39 -11.87
CA LEU A 218 -6.89 -14.34 -12.98
C LEU A 218 -8.35 -14.79 -13.21
N GLN A 219 -8.79 -14.80 -14.47
CA GLN A 219 -10.10 -15.29 -14.91
C GLN A 219 -9.98 -16.54 -15.78
#